data_AF-A0A1A0N9K4-F1
#
_entry.id   AF-A0A1A0N9K4-F1
#
_cell.length_a   1.000
_cell.length_b   1.000
_cell.length_c   1.000
_cell.angle_alpha   90.00
_cell.angle_beta   90.00
_cell.angle_gamma   90.00
#
_symmetry.space_group_name_H-M   'P 1'
#
loop_
_entity.id
_entity.type
_entity.pdbx_description
1 polymer ?
#
loop_
_entity_poly.entity_id
_entity_poly.type
_entity_poly.pdbx_seq_one_letter_code
_entity_poly.pdbx_strand_id
1 'polypeptide(L)' 'MTTEPDEIRARIAALLAELPDIEGPGSAEVDIDSVAARLEEAHDLLVQALESVERSPVASENPDG' A
#
# COMPACT_ATOMS: atom_id res chain seq x y z
N MET A 1 -5.79 -3.54 19.21
CA MET A 1 -4.40 -3.50 18.76
C MET A 1 -4.44 -3.60 17.26
N THR A 2 -4.11 -2.51 16.56
CA THR A 2 -3.96 -2.51 15.11
C THR A 2 -2.71 -3.31 14.81
N THR A 3 -2.82 -4.30 13.92
CA THR A 3 -1.64 -5.03 13.44
C THR A 3 -0.97 -4.19 12.35
N GLU A 4 0.34 -4.32 12.14
CA GLU A 4 1.03 -3.64 11.02
C GLU A 4 0.29 -3.76 9.67
N PRO A 5 -0.25 -4.94 9.29
CA PRO A 5 -1.07 -5.07 8.08
C PRO A 5 -2.32 -4.20 8.04
N ASP A 6 -2.97 -3.95 9.18
CA ASP A 6 -4.14 -3.08 9.26
C ASP A 6 -3.75 -1.60 9.08
N GLU A 7 -2.61 -1.20 9.63
CA GLU A 7 -2.09 0.17 9.52
C GLU A 7 -1.65 0.47 8.08
N ILE A 8 -0.99 -0.48 7.41
CA ILE A 8 -0.61 -0.39 6.01
C ILE A 8 -1.86 -0.27 5.12
N ARG A 9 -2.87 -1.12 5.36
CA ARG A 9 -4.15 -1.02 4.64
C ARG A 9 -4.85 0.31 4.85
N ALA A 10 -4.84 0.85 6.07
CA ALA A 10 -5.43 2.15 6.36
C ALA A 10 -4.70 3.29 5.61
N ARG A 11 -3.37 3.23 5.53
CA ARG A 11 -2.56 4.23 4.82
C ARG A 11 -2.78 4.20 3.31
N ILE A 12 -2.90 3.01 2.73
CA ILE A 12 -3.25 2.85 1.31
C ILE A 12 -4.66 3.36 1.05
N ALA A 13 -5.63 3.03 1.90
CA ALA A 13 -6.99 3.52 1.76
C ALA A 13 -7.07 5.06 1.78
N ALA A 14 -6.25 5.71 2.62
CA ALA A 14 -6.15 7.16 2.65
C ALA A 14 -5.59 7.74 1.34
N LEU A 15 -4.50 7.15 0.81
CA LEU A 15 -3.91 7.57 -0.48
C LEU A 15 -4.90 7.42 -1.65
N LEU A 16 -5.65 6.32 -1.67
CA LEU A 16 -6.63 6.05 -2.72
C LEU A 16 -7.89 6.92 -2.61
N ALA A 17 -8.27 7.36 -1.41
CA ALA A 17 -9.40 8.26 -1.20
C ALA A 17 -9.15 9.67 -1.76
N GLU A 18 -7.89 10.05 -1.94
CA GLU A 18 -7.49 11.33 -2.55
C GLU A 18 -7.50 11.29 -4.09
N LEU A 19 -7.73 10.12 -4.70
CA LEU A 19 -7.77 10.01 -6.15
C LEU A 19 -9.01 10.73 -6.72
N PRO A 20 -8.82 11.54 -7.78
CA PRO A 20 -9.93 12.18 -8.47
C PRO A 20 -10.84 11.15 -9.15
N ASP A 21 -12.13 11.48 -9.27
CA ASP A 21 -13.10 10.67 -9.97
C ASP A 21 -12.87 10.76 -11.49
N ILE A 22 -12.36 9.66 -12.06
CA ILE A 22 -12.04 9.53 -13.49
C ILE A 22 -13.26 9.21 -14.37
N GLU A 23 -14.41 8.88 -13.79
CA GLU A 23 -15.64 8.55 -14.53
C GLU A 23 -16.72 9.65 -14.39
N GLY A 24 -16.50 10.63 -13.51
CA GLY A 24 -17.43 11.71 -13.22
C GLY A 24 -17.37 12.90 -14.19
N PRO A 25 -18.31 13.87 -14.06
CA PRO A 25 -18.23 15.12 -14.78
C PRO A 25 -16.97 15.90 -14.37
N GLY A 26 -16.08 16.13 -15.33
CA GLY A 26 -14.74 16.71 -15.08
C GLY A 26 -13.58 15.72 -15.30
N SER A 27 -13.88 14.46 -15.65
CA SER A 27 -12.88 13.43 -15.97
C SER A 27 -11.87 13.83 -17.05
N ALA A 28 -12.26 14.69 -17.99
CA ALA A 28 -11.38 15.21 -19.04
C ALA A 28 -10.28 16.16 -18.53
N GLU A 29 -10.43 16.71 -17.32
CA GLU A 29 -9.45 17.57 -16.66
C GLU A 29 -8.61 16.82 -15.62
N VAL A 30 -8.85 15.51 -15.46
CA VAL A 30 -8.08 14.70 -14.52
C VAL A 30 -6.66 14.54 -15.03
N ASP A 31 -5.72 14.93 -14.17
CA ASP A 31 -4.29 14.70 -14.39
C ASP A 31 -3.97 13.22 -14.15
N ILE A 32 -3.94 12.46 -15.25
CA ILE A 32 -3.66 11.03 -15.24
C ILE A 32 -2.25 10.72 -14.72
N ASP A 33 -1.28 11.62 -14.94
CA ASP A 33 0.09 11.43 -14.42
C ASP A 33 0.10 11.54 -12.89
N SER A 34 -0.69 12.46 -12.34
CA SER A 34 -0.89 12.58 -10.88
C SER A 34 -1.57 11.34 -10.29
N VAL A 35 -2.58 10.79 -10.97
CA VAL A 35 -3.25 9.53 -10.57
C VAL A 35 -2.27 8.36 -10.61
N ALA A 36 -1.46 8.26 -11.66
CA ALA A 36 -0.46 7.20 -11.80
C ALA A 36 0.58 7.24 -10.67
N ALA A 37 1.11 8.42 -10.35
CA ALA A 37 2.07 8.59 -9.26
C ALA A 37 1.50 8.19 -7.88
N ARG A 38 0.24 8.53 -7.61
CA ARG A 38 -0.47 8.13 -6.38
C ARG A 38 -0.67 6.62 -6.30
N LEU A 39 -1.01 5.98 -7.42
CA LEU A 39 -1.17 4.52 -7.48
C LEU A 39 0.17 3.79 -7.30
N GLU A 40 1.25 4.33 -7.87
CA GLU A 40 2.61 3.80 -7.68
C GLU A 40 3.04 3.90 -6.21
N GLU A 41 2.80 5.02 -5.54
CA GLU A 41 3.08 5.18 -4.10
C GLU A 41 2.32 4.15 -3.25
N ALA A 42 1.03 3.94 -3.54
CA ALA A 42 0.22 2.93 -2.86
C ALA A 42 0.76 1.51 -3.10
N HIS A 43 1.23 1.23 -4.32
CA HIS A 43 1.81 -0.05 -4.69
C HIS A 43 3.17 -0.29 -3.99
N ASP A 44 4.04 0.72 -3.92
CA ASP A 44 5.33 0.61 -3.25
C ASP A 44 5.17 0.30 -1.75
N LEU A 45 4.15 0.87 -1.10
CA LEU A 45 3.82 0.54 0.28
C LEU A 45 3.38 -0.92 0.44
N LEU A 46 2.63 -1.47 -0.52
CA LEU A 46 2.24 -2.88 -0.53
C LEU A 46 3.45 -3.80 -0.72
N VAL A 47 4.36 -3.46 -1.62
CA VAL A 47 5.59 -4.23 -1.86
C VAL A 47 6.47 -4.22 -0.61
N GLN A 48 6.71 -3.06 0.00
CA GLN A 48 7.48 -2.95 1.24
C GLN A 48 6.87 -3.75 2.39
N ALA A 49 5.54 -3.75 2.49
CA ALA A 49 4.82 -4.57 3.48
C ALA A 49 5.05 -6.07 3.24
N LEU A 50 4.97 -6.50 1.99
CA LEU A 50 5.17 -7.90 1.60
C LEU A 50 6.61 -8.35 1.87
N GLU A 51 7.60 -7.54 1.49
CA GLU A 51 9.01 -7.80 1.76
C GLU A 51 9.31 -7.85 3.27
N SER A 52 8.62 -7.05 4.09
CA SER A 52 8.80 -7.05 5.55
C SER A 52 8.27 -8.34 6.19
N VAL A 53 7.18 -8.89 5.66
CA VAL A 53 6.66 -10.20 6.08
C VAL A 53 7.61 -11.33 5.65
N GLU A 54 8.16 -11.26 4.44
CA GLU A 54 9.14 -12.24 3.94
C GLU A 54 10.47 -12.19 4.70
N ARG A 55 10.91 -10.98 5.10
CA ARG A 55 12.14 -10.78 5.88
C ARG A 55 11.95 -11.06 7.37
N SER A 56 10.71 -11.17 7.87
CA SER A 56 10.48 -11.65 9.23
C SER A 56 11.08 -13.06 9.31
N PRO A 57 12.22 -13.25 10.02
CA PRO A 57 12.80 -14.56 10.11
C PRO A 57 11.73 -15.43 10.73
N VAL A 58 11.34 -16.48 10.02
CA VAL A 58 10.87 -17.70 10.67
C VAL A 58 11.69 -17.82 11.93
N ALA A 59 11.01 -17.75 13.07
CA ALA A 59 11.61 -17.87 14.37
C ALA A 59 12.65 -18.97 14.26
N SER A 60 13.90 -18.62 14.53
CA SER A 60 14.95 -19.57 14.76
C SER A 60 14.51 -20.39 15.97
N GLU A 61 13.66 -21.40 15.75
CA GLU A 61 13.49 -22.47 16.71
C GLU A 61 14.72 -23.35 16.51
N ASN A 62 15.66 -23.11 17.41
CA ASN A 62 17.01 -23.64 17.39
C ASN A 62 17.01 -25.17 17.28
N PRO A 63 17.99 -25.75 16.56
CA PRO A 63 18.34 -27.15 16.68
C PRO A 63 19.04 -27.34 18.04
N ASP A 64 18.33 -27.80 19.06
CA ASP A 64 18.97 -28.14 20.35
C ASP A 64 18.44 -29.48 20.86
N GLY A 65 19.35 -30.47 20.93
CA GLY A 65 19.14 -31.83 21.41
C GLY A 65 19.82 -32.90 20.56
#